data_AF-A0AA87Q7D5-F1
#
_entry.id   AF-A0AA87Q7D5-F1
#
_cell.length_a   1.000
_cell.length_b   1.000
_cell.length_c   1.000
_cell.angle_alpha   90.00
_cell.angle_beta   90.00
_cell.angle_gamma   90.00
#
_symmetry.space_group_name_H-M   'P 1'
#
loop_
_entity.id
_entity.type
_entity.pdbx_description
1 polymer ?
#
loop_
_entity_poly.entity_id
_entity_poly.type
_entity_poly.pdbx_seq_one_letter_code
_entity_poly.pdbx_strand_id
1 'polypeptide(L)'
;MFAIKDERPSLLEELADLWNQEVLRPVLEDIDGYRCAIQFARENNIEISELLHLDPMRREALIAAIAEEYLEHARWQERDFPDWQEGGNVGLTPLSAPHDTGSPPDLRSLG
;
A
#
# COMPACT_ATOMS: atom_id res chain seq x y z
N MET A 1 -23.98 21.92 -6.55
CA MET A 1 -22.88 22.19 -5.59
C MET A 1 -22.99 21.13 -4.51
N PHE A 2 -22.19 20.07 -4.56
CA PHE A 2 -22.22 19.03 -3.55
C PHE A 2 -21.50 19.56 -2.31
N ALA A 3 -22.21 19.62 -1.18
CA ALA A 3 -21.60 19.81 0.12
C ALA A 3 -20.79 18.55 0.44
N ILE A 4 -19.47 18.61 0.25
CA ILE A 4 -18.57 17.58 0.76
C ILE A 4 -18.58 17.76 2.27
N LYS A 5 -19.22 16.83 2.97
CA LYS A 5 -19.17 16.74 4.42
C LYS A 5 -17.73 16.46 4.85
N ASP A 6 -17.21 17.27 5.77
CA ASP A 6 -15.99 17.11 6.57
C ASP A 6 -16.03 15.87 7.49
N GLU A 7 -16.44 14.70 6.99
CA GLU A 7 -16.60 13.49 7.81
C GLU A 7 -15.44 12.50 7.67
N ARG A 8 -14.44 12.79 6.82
CA ARG A 8 -13.28 11.91 6.64
C ARG A 8 -12.01 12.63 7.06
N PRO A 9 -11.19 12.02 7.94
CA PRO A 9 -9.87 12.55 8.23
C PRO A 9 -9.05 12.63 6.94
N SER A 10 -8.25 13.66 6.83
CA SER A 10 -7.20 13.78 5.81
C SER A 10 -6.09 12.77 6.08
N LEU A 11 -5.25 12.50 5.08
CA LEU A 11 -4.11 11.60 5.19
C LEU A 11 -3.20 11.92 6.39
N LEU A 12 -2.96 13.20 6.67
CA LEU A 12 -2.11 13.61 7.80
C LEU A 12 -2.81 13.43 9.15
N GLU A 13 -4.13 13.60 9.20
CA GLU A 13 -4.93 13.31 10.40
C GLU A 13 -4.95 11.79 10.67
N GLU A 14 -5.17 10.97 9.63
CA GLU A 14 -5.08 9.51 9.71
C GLU A 14 -3.68 9.07 10.20
N LEU A 15 -2.61 9.65 9.65
CA LEU A 15 -1.24 9.37 10.08
C LEU A 15 -1.00 9.73 11.54
N ALA A 16 -1.38 10.94 11.96
CA ALA A 16 -1.18 11.41 13.33
C ALA A 16 -1.92 10.52 14.35
N ASP A 17 -3.14 10.10 14.03
CA ASP A 17 -3.93 9.21 14.88
C ASP A 17 -3.28 7.82 15.02
N LEU A 18 -2.88 7.22 13.90
CA LEU A 18 -2.30 5.88 13.87
C LEU A 18 -0.86 5.82 14.41
N TRP A 19 -0.10 6.92 14.35
CA TRP A 19 1.32 6.95 14.78
C TRP A 19 1.52 6.67 16.28
N ASN A 20 0.48 6.89 17.08
CA ASN A 20 0.45 6.56 18.51
C ASN A 20 0.46 5.04 18.76
N GLN A 21 0.11 4.25 17.77
CA GLN A 21 0.13 2.79 17.83
C GLN A 21 1.46 2.28 17.27
N GLU A 22 2.44 2.01 18.15
CA GLU A 22 3.80 1.61 17.74
C GLU A 22 3.82 0.40 16.78
N VAL A 23 2.88 -0.53 16.95
CA VAL A 23 2.73 -1.72 16.10
C VAL A 23 2.39 -1.39 14.65
N LEU A 24 1.79 -0.22 14.37
CA LEU A 24 1.40 0.19 13.03
C LEU A 24 2.50 0.98 12.30
N ARG A 25 3.51 1.49 13.00
CA ARG A 25 4.55 2.34 12.40
C ARG A 25 5.26 1.65 11.23
N PRO A 26 5.71 0.37 11.34
CA PRO A 26 6.34 -0.30 10.21
C PRO A 26 5.41 -0.46 9.01
N VAL A 27 4.11 -0.67 9.25
CA VAL A 27 3.12 -0.80 8.17
C VAL A 27 2.92 0.53 7.44
N LEU A 28 2.81 1.63 8.18
CA LEU A 28 2.68 2.97 7.60
C LEU A 28 3.94 3.39 6.82
N GLU A 29 5.11 2.96 7.28
CA GLU A 29 6.38 3.18 6.56
C GLU A 29 6.47 2.42 5.23
N ASP A 30 5.61 1.44 4.98
CA ASP A 30 5.55 0.67 3.73
C ASP A 30 4.42 1.11 2.77
N ILE A 31 3.57 2.06 3.18
CA ILE A 31 2.47 2.57 2.35
C ILE A 31 2.83 3.93 1.77
N ASP A 32 2.75 4.07 0.46
CA ASP A 32 2.93 5.34 -0.26
C ASP A 32 2.02 6.45 0.29
N GLY A 33 2.51 7.68 0.26
CA GLY A 33 1.90 8.84 0.91
C GLY A 33 2.31 8.91 2.39
N TYR A 34 2.06 7.86 3.17
CA TYR A 34 2.48 7.78 4.57
C TYR A 34 3.99 7.70 4.71
N ARG A 35 4.64 6.79 3.95
CA ARG A 35 6.09 6.65 3.90
C ARG A 35 6.78 7.97 3.59
N CYS A 36 6.35 8.66 2.53
CA CYS A 36 6.88 9.97 2.16
C CYS A 36 6.65 11.02 3.27
N ALA A 37 5.46 11.10 3.86
CA ALA A 37 5.18 12.05 4.94
C ALA A 37 6.04 11.80 6.20
N ILE A 38 6.25 10.54 6.57
CA ILE A 38 7.12 10.14 7.70
C ILE A 38 8.57 10.51 7.40
N GLN A 39 9.05 10.24 6.18
CA GLN A 39 10.41 10.58 5.78
C GLN A 39 10.61 12.11 5.75
N PHE A 40 9.65 12.86 5.20
CA PHE A 40 9.67 14.32 5.20
C PHE A 40 9.76 14.88 6.62
N ALA A 41 9.00 14.32 7.56
CA ALA A 41 9.04 14.72 8.96
C ALA A 41 10.44 14.47 9.58
N ARG A 42 11.01 13.27 9.34
CA ARG A 42 12.36 12.89 9.80
C ARG A 42 13.44 13.83 9.25
N GLU A 43 13.42 14.11 7.95
CA GLU A 43 14.42 14.95 7.27
C GLU A 43 14.37 16.41 7.73
N ASN A 44 13.20 16.88 8.15
CA ASN A 44 13.00 18.24 8.62
C ASN A 44 12.99 18.36 10.16
N ASN A 45 13.23 17.26 10.88
CA ASN A 45 13.15 17.19 12.34
C ASN A 45 11.82 17.76 12.89
N ILE A 46 10.71 17.29 12.31
CA ILE A 46 9.34 17.65 12.65
C ILE A 46 8.67 16.43 13.29
N GLU A 47 7.93 16.62 14.38
CA GLU A 47 7.14 15.53 14.96
C GLU A 47 5.93 15.22 14.07
N ILE A 48 5.50 13.95 14.00
CA ILE A 48 4.39 13.56 13.10
C ILE A 48 3.12 14.37 13.33
N SER A 49 2.79 14.67 14.60
CA SER A 49 1.63 15.51 14.93
C SER A 49 1.73 16.97 14.43
N GLU A 50 2.95 17.49 14.22
CA GLU A 50 3.18 18.85 13.75
C GLU A 50 2.99 18.99 12.23
N LEU A 51 2.93 17.87 11.48
CA LEU A 51 2.60 17.87 10.05
C LEU A 51 1.22 18.51 9.75
N LEU A 52 0.30 18.48 10.71
CA LEU A 52 -1.02 19.11 10.62
C LEU A 52 -0.94 20.64 10.54
N HIS A 53 0.18 21.22 10.96
CA HIS A 53 0.37 22.65 11.17
C HIS A 53 1.50 23.24 10.33
N LEU A 54 1.88 22.56 9.23
CA LEU A 54 2.88 23.07 8.30
C LEU A 54 2.49 24.44 7.74
N ASP A 55 3.48 25.33 7.65
CA ASP A 55 3.35 26.56 6.88
C ASP A 55 3.11 26.23 5.39
N PRO A 56 2.54 27.17 4.61
CA PRO A 56 2.19 26.91 3.21
C PRO A 56 3.36 26.43 2.35
N MET A 57 4.58 26.93 2.58
CA MET A 57 5.75 26.56 1.78
C MET A 57 6.15 25.10 2.06
N ARG A 58 6.18 24.69 3.33
CA ARG A 58 6.45 23.29 3.70
C ARG A 58 5.35 22.35 3.26
N ARG A 59 4.10 22.80 3.27
CA ARG A 59 2.95 22.02 2.78
C ARG A 59 3.07 21.74 1.29
N GLU A 60 3.40 22.76 0.49
CA GLU A 60 3.65 22.57 -0.96
C GLU A 60 4.83 21.64 -1.22
N ALA A 61 5.90 21.76 -0.43
CA ALA A 61 7.05 20.85 -0.53
C ALA A 61 6.66 19.39 -0.22
N LEU A 62 5.85 19.16 0.80
CA LEU A 62 5.33 17.83 1.14
C LEU A 62 4.41 17.27 0.04
N ILE A 63 3.50 18.10 -0.50
CA ILE A 63 2.62 17.70 -1.60
C ILE A 63 3.45 17.28 -2.84
N ALA A 64 4.47 18.07 -3.18
CA ALA A 64 5.37 17.75 -4.29
C ALA A 64 6.14 16.44 -4.05
N ALA A 65 6.62 16.22 -2.82
CA ALA A 65 7.32 14.98 -2.47
C ALA A 65 6.42 13.75 -2.57
N ILE A 66 5.18 13.82 -2.08
CA ILE A 66 4.20 12.73 -2.20
C ILE A 66 3.85 12.47 -3.68
N ALA A 67 3.70 13.54 -4.48
CA ALA A 67 3.40 13.40 -5.90
C ALA A 67 4.55 12.72 -6.67
N GLU A 68 5.81 12.99 -6.32
CA GLU A 68 6.96 12.31 -6.93
C GLU A 68 7.00 10.83 -6.53
N GLU A 69 6.71 10.49 -5.27
CA GLU A 69 6.57 9.09 -4.84
C GLU A 69 5.48 8.36 -5.65
N TYR A 70 4.33 9.01 -5.86
CA TYR A 70 3.25 8.44 -6.66
C TYR A 70 3.64 8.30 -8.14
N LEU A 71 4.46 9.20 -8.68
CA LEU A 71 4.97 9.08 -10.04
C LEU A 71 5.94 7.91 -10.17
N GLU A 72 6.82 7.70 -9.20
CA GLU A 72 7.70 6.53 -9.14
C GLU A 72 6.87 5.23 -9.05
N HIS A 73 5.86 5.21 -8.18
CA HIS A 73 4.98 4.06 -8.05
C HIS A 73 4.18 3.80 -9.33
N ALA A 74 3.69 4.84 -10.01
CA ALA A 74 2.99 4.69 -11.28
C ALA A 74 3.92 4.10 -12.36
N ARG A 75 5.19 4.52 -12.42
CA ARG A 75 6.18 3.90 -13.33
C ARG A 75 6.42 2.43 -12.99
N TRP A 76 6.41 2.08 -11.70
CA TRP A 76 6.48 0.69 -11.26
C TRP A 76 5.25 -0.12 -11.72
N GLN A 77 4.05 0.44 -11.55
CA GLN A 77 2.79 -0.15 -12.01
C GLN A 77 2.78 -0.37 -13.51
N GLU A 78 3.15 0.62 -14.33
CA GLU A 78 3.21 0.48 -15.79
C GLU A 78 4.20 -0.62 -16.25
N ARG A 79 5.24 -0.88 -15.46
CA ARG A 79 6.22 -1.93 -15.75
C ARG A 79 5.73 -3.32 -15.35
N ASP A 80 5.05 -3.43 -14.21
CA ASP A 80 4.75 -4.71 -13.55
C ASP A 80 3.27 -5.09 -13.59
N PHE A 81 2.38 -4.22 -14.10
CA PHE A 81 0.99 -4.57 -14.33
C PHE A 81 0.87 -5.72 -15.33
N PRO A 82 -0.03 -6.67 -15.07
CA PRO A 82 -0.25 -7.76 -15.99
C PRO A 82 -0.88 -7.24 -17.29
N ASP A 83 -0.44 -7.79 -18.42
CA ASP A 83 -1.07 -7.56 -19.72
C ASP A 83 -2.48 -8.19 -19.73
N TRP A 84 -3.48 -7.39 -19.36
CA TRP A 84 -4.86 -7.81 -19.42
C TRP A 84 -5.37 -7.77 -20.85
N GLN A 85 -5.77 -8.93 -21.39
CA GLN A 85 -6.43 -9.02 -22.69
C GLN A 85 -7.92 -8.68 -22.52
N GLU A 86 -8.37 -7.54 -23.06
CA GLU A 86 -9.79 -7.20 -23.11
C GLU A 86 -10.56 -8.26 -23.93
N GLY A 87 -11.39 -9.07 -23.25
CA GLY A 87 -12.15 -10.16 -23.85
C GLY A 87 -11.57 -11.57 -23.64
N GLY A 88 -10.45 -11.71 -22.91
CA GLY A 88 -9.93 -13.01 -22.50
C GLY A 88 -10.82 -13.67 -21.45
N ASN A 89 -11.29 -14.89 -21.69
CA ASN A 89 -11.87 -15.72 -20.63
C ASN A 89 -10.78 -15.89 -19.58
N VAL A 90 -10.95 -15.30 -18.40
CA VAL A 90 -10.04 -15.42 -17.27
C VAL A 90 -10.17 -16.85 -16.77
N GLY A 91 -9.53 -17.78 -17.47
CA GLY A 91 -9.19 -19.06 -16.91
C GLY A 91 -8.21 -18.77 -15.81
N LEU A 92 -8.72 -18.49 -14.61
CA LEU A 92 -7.99 -18.67 -13.37
C LEU A 92 -7.58 -20.14 -13.36
N THR A 93 -6.47 -20.48 -14.03
CA THR A 93 -5.82 -21.77 -13.84
C THR A 93 -5.38 -21.76 -12.39
N PRO A 94 -5.97 -22.61 -11.52
CA PRO A 94 -5.48 -22.75 -10.17
C PRO A 94 -4.00 -23.12 -10.26
N LEU A 95 -3.16 -22.55 -9.39
CA LEU A 95 -1.80 -23.05 -9.21
C LEU A 95 -1.90 -24.58 -9.03
N SER A 96 -1.39 -25.34 -10.00
CA SER A 96 -1.28 -26.79 -9.85
C SER A 96 -0.43 -27.04 -8.62
N ALA A 97 -1.05 -27.60 -7.58
CA ALA A 97 -0.34 -28.11 -6.41
C ALA A 97 0.77 -29.07 -6.89
N PRO A 98 1.94 -29.09 -6.24
CA PRO A 98 3.01 -30.00 -6.63
C PRO A 98 2.48 -31.43 -6.60
N HIS A 99 2.74 -32.17 -7.68
CA HIS A 99 2.46 -33.59 -7.83
C HIS A 99 3.03 -34.36 -6.62
N ASP A 100 2.17 -34.66 -5.65
CA ASP A 100 2.46 -35.66 -4.64
C ASP A 100 2.17 -37.03 -5.28
N THR A 101 3.21 -37.69 -5.76
CA THR A 101 3.13 -39.03 -6.36
C THR A 101 3.08 -40.09 -5.26
N GLY A 102 2.06 -40.01 -4.42
CA GLY A 102 1.71 -41.05 -3.46
C GLY A 102 0.59 -41.92 -4.01
N SER A 103 0.93 -43.02 -4.69
CA SER A 103 -0.05 -44.06 -5.06
C SER A 103 -0.80 -44.55 -3.81
N PRO A 104 -2.14 -44.72 -3.85
CA PRO A 104 -2.88 -45.30 -2.73
C PRO A 104 -2.49 -46.78 -2.56
N PRO A 105 -2.41 -47.31 -1.33
CA PRO A 105 -2.12 -48.73 -1.13
C PRO A 105 -3.30 -49.57 -1.61
N ASP A 106 -3.00 -50.57 -2.44
CA ASP A 106 -3.97 -51.50 -3.00
C ASP A 106 -4.44 -52.48 -1.90
N LEU A 107 -5.68 -52.31 -1.43
CA LEU A 107 -6.28 -53.08 -0.32
C LEU A 107 -6.70 -54.52 -0.71
N ARG A 108 -6.07 -55.12 -1.73
CA ARG A 108 -6.45 -56.43 -2.28
C ARG A 108 -5.45 -57.56 -2.05
N SER A 109 -4.43 -57.36 -1.22
CA SER A 109 -3.42 -58.40 -0.91
C SER A 109 -3.46 -58.95 0.52
N LEU A 110 -4.61 -58.90 1.19
CA LEU A 110 -4.83 -59.69 2.41
C LEU A 110 -5.84 -60.80 2.10
N GLY A 111 -5.32 -61.90 1.60
CA GLY A 111 -5.98 -63.19 1.39
C GLY A 111 -4.93 -64.29 1.33
#